data_AF-A0A538QKZ1-F1
#
_entry.id   AF-A0A538QKZ1-F1
#
_cell.length_a   1.000
_cell.length_b   1.000
_cell.length_c   1.000
_cell.angle_alpha   90.00
_cell.angle_beta   90.00
_cell.angle_gamma   90.00
#
_symmetry.space_group_name_H-M   'P 1'
#
loop_
_entity.id
_entity.type
_entity.pdbx_description
1 polymer ?
#
loop_
_entity_poly.entity_id
_entity_poly.type
_entity_poly.pdbx_seq_one_letter_code
_entity_poly.pdbx_strand_id
1 'polypeptide(L)'
;MPPVNALYREFKAQGLEVLLIDFRESPDTVRRVVRERGYVAPVLLDESGDVTGRLYGVWGPPTIYIVDRAGRLVGRVVGPRDWSTPAAKTFVRELLR
;
A
#
# COMPACT_ATOMS: atom_id res chain seq x y z
N MET A 1 7.13 -7.02 -0.28
CA MET A 1 6.26 -7.60 0.76
C MET A 1 5.47 -8.74 0.13
N PRO A 2 5.87 -10.01 0.34
CA PRO A 2 5.21 -11.14 -0.33
C PRO A 2 3.69 -11.19 -0.14
N PRO A 3 3.12 -10.94 1.08
CA PRO A 3 1.67 -10.95 1.26
C PRO A 3 0.92 -9.87 0.47
N VAL A 4 1.46 -8.64 0.41
CA VAL A 4 0.83 -7.54 -0.35
C VAL A 4 0.92 -7.78 -1.85
N ASN A 5 2.05 -8.32 -2.33
CA ASN A 5 2.18 -8.72 -3.74
C ASN A 5 1.16 -9.79 -4.13
N ALA A 6 0.95 -10.80 -3.28
CA ALA A 6 -0.02 -11.86 -3.52
C ALA A 6 -1.45 -11.29 -3.54
N LEU A 7 -1.82 -10.48 -2.54
CA LEU A 7 -3.12 -9.81 -2.46
C LEU A 7 -3.37 -8.95 -3.72
N TYR A 8 -2.39 -8.14 -4.12
CA TYR A 8 -2.53 -7.28 -5.29
C TYR A 8 -2.74 -8.09 -6.56
N ARG A 9 -1.94 -9.15 -6.79
CA ARG A 9 -2.13 -10.04 -7.96
C ARG A 9 -3.51 -10.70 -7.97
N GLU A 10 -4.01 -11.13 -6.82
CA GLU A 10 -5.31 -11.80 -6.70
C GLU A 10 -6.48 -10.86 -7.02
N PHE A 11 -6.44 -9.62 -6.53
CA PHE A 11 -7.59 -8.71 -6.59
C PHE A 11 -7.48 -7.58 -7.61
N LYS A 12 -6.34 -7.40 -8.28
CA LYS A 12 -6.14 -6.33 -9.28
C LYS A 12 -7.19 -6.37 -10.38
N ALA A 13 -7.47 -7.54 -10.94
CA ALA A 13 -8.47 -7.71 -12.00
C ALA A 13 -9.91 -7.41 -11.53
N GLN A 14 -10.14 -7.38 -10.21
CA GLN A 14 -11.44 -7.06 -9.59
C GLN A 14 -11.53 -5.57 -9.21
N GLY A 15 -10.51 -4.77 -9.54
CA GLY A 15 -10.48 -3.32 -9.31
C GLY A 15 -9.75 -2.90 -8.03
N LEU A 16 -9.01 -3.79 -7.36
CA LEU A 16 -8.13 -3.37 -6.28
C LEU A 16 -6.90 -2.66 -6.86
N GLU A 17 -6.63 -1.45 -6.38
CA GLU A 17 -5.33 -0.82 -6.54
C GLU A 17 -4.59 -0.69 -5.22
N VAL A 18 -3.29 -0.97 -5.27
CA VAL A 18 -2.36 -0.81 -4.13
C VAL A 18 -1.26 0.14 -4.57
N LEU A 19 -1.11 1.24 -3.84
CA LEU A 19 -0.04 2.20 -4.05
C LEU A 19 0.94 2.06 -2.87
N LEU A 20 2.17 1.64 -3.16
CA LEU A 20 3.23 1.66 -2.18
C LEU A 20 3.85 3.05 -2.18
N ILE A 21 3.84 3.73 -1.03
CA ILE A 21 4.43 5.05 -0.91
C ILE A 21 5.78 4.90 -0.20
N ASP A 22 6.84 5.27 -0.91
CA ASP A 22 8.17 5.41 -0.35
C ASP A 22 8.48 6.89 -0.14
N PHE A 23 9.15 7.24 0.95
CA PHE A 23 9.34 8.63 1.35
C PHE A 23 10.72 8.90 1.94
N ARG A 24 11.26 10.08 1.67
CA ARG A 24 12.61 10.53 2.12
C ARG A 24 13.74 9.61 1.68
N GLU A 25 13.58 8.99 0.52
CA GLU A 25 14.55 8.10 -0.11
C GLU A 25 14.77 8.48 -1.58
N SER A 26 15.97 8.23 -2.09
CA SER A 26 16.30 8.61 -3.48
C SER A 26 15.61 7.69 -4.48
N PRO A 27 15.20 8.20 -5.66
CA PRO A 27 14.57 7.37 -6.70
C PRO A 27 15.42 6.16 -7.13
N ASP A 28 16.75 6.28 -7.12
CA ASP A 28 17.66 5.18 -7.47
C ASP A 28 17.66 4.06 -6.42
N THR A 29 17.68 4.43 -5.14
CA THR A 29 17.55 3.47 -4.03
C THR A 29 16.24 2.70 -4.16
N VAL A 30 15.13 3.41 -4.36
CA VAL A 30 13.80 2.78 -4.45
C VAL A 30 13.71 1.88 -5.68
N ARG A 31 14.15 2.35 -6.85
CA ARG A 31 14.18 1.53 -8.09
C ARG A 31 14.95 0.23 -7.91
N ARG A 32 16.12 0.30 -7.26
CA ARG A 32 16.93 -0.88 -6.97
C ARG A 32 16.19 -1.86 -6.05
N VAL A 33 15.62 -1.38 -4.94
CA VAL A 33 14.89 -2.21 -3.97
C VAL A 33 13.62 -2.84 -4.59
N VAL A 34 12.88 -2.09 -5.40
CA VAL A 34 11.70 -2.57 -6.13
C VAL A 34 12.06 -3.75 -7.04
N ARG A 35 13.19 -3.63 -7.77
CA ARG A 35 13.69 -4.68 -8.65
C ARG A 35 14.17 -5.90 -7.86
N GLU A 36 15.03 -5.69 -6.86
CA GLU A 36 15.60 -6.76 -6.02
C GLU A 36 14.51 -7.56 -5.31
N ARG A 37 13.46 -6.90 -4.83
CA ARG A 37 12.39 -7.53 -4.03
C ARG A 37 11.15 -7.90 -4.84
N GLY A 38 11.15 -7.66 -6.16
CA GLY A 38 10.08 -8.03 -7.08
C GLY A 38 8.71 -7.46 -6.73
N TYR A 39 8.64 -6.17 -6.37
CA TYR A 39 7.36 -5.52 -6.08
C TYR A 39 6.56 -5.35 -7.38
N VAL A 40 5.27 -5.71 -7.32
CA VAL A 40 4.37 -5.67 -8.49
C VAL A 40 3.35 -4.54 -8.43
N ALA A 41 3.08 -4.04 -7.23
CA ALA A 41 2.25 -2.86 -7.04
C ALA A 41 3.04 -1.60 -7.45
N PRO A 42 2.38 -0.57 -8.03
CA PRO A 42 2.99 0.73 -8.27
C PRO A 42 3.64 1.28 -7.00
N VAL A 43 4.84 1.86 -7.16
CA VAL A 43 5.55 2.57 -6.09
C VAL A 43 5.59 4.05 -6.45
N LEU A 44 5.09 4.88 -5.55
CA LEU A 44 5.12 6.33 -5.64
C LEU A 44 6.21 6.86 -4.70
N LEU A 45 6.80 8.00 -5.09
CA LEU A 45 7.88 8.64 -4.34
C LEU A 45 7.38 9.94 -3.72
N ASP A 46 7.66 10.10 -2.44
CA ASP A 46 7.57 11.35 -1.70
C ASP A 46 8.95 11.69 -1.13
N GLU A 47 9.85 12.14 -2.01
CA GLU A 47 11.25 12.43 -1.66
C GLU A 47 11.36 13.47 -0.52
N SER A 48 10.41 14.40 -0.43
CA SER A 48 10.35 15.39 0.66
C SER A 48 9.91 14.78 2.00
N GLY A 49 9.00 13.81 1.95
CA GLY A 49 8.28 13.31 3.11
C GLY A 49 7.11 14.20 3.57
N ASP A 50 6.86 15.34 2.93
CA ASP A 50 5.80 16.26 3.35
C ASP A 50 4.40 15.70 3.09
N VAL A 51 4.19 14.97 1.99
CA VAL A 51 2.90 14.34 1.72
C VAL A 51 2.63 13.27 2.78
N THR A 52 3.60 12.40 3.01
CA THR A 52 3.48 11.25 3.92
C THR A 52 3.39 11.72 5.37
N GLY A 53 4.32 12.56 5.81
CA GLY A 53 4.42 13.02 7.19
C GLY A 53 3.41 14.10 7.54
N ARG A 54 3.39 15.22 6.78
CA ARG A 54 2.59 16.39 7.14
C ARG A 54 1.13 16.28 6.70
N LEU A 55 0.87 15.88 5.45
CA LEU A 55 -0.50 15.83 4.94
C LEU A 55 -1.25 14.58 5.42
N TYR A 56 -0.60 13.42 5.39
CA TYR A 56 -1.22 12.15 5.78
C TYR A 56 -1.00 11.78 7.25
N GLY A 57 -0.12 12.49 7.97
CA GLY A 57 0.09 12.24 9.40
C GLY A 57 0.76 10.89 9.70
N VAL A 58 1.62 10.41 8.80
CA VAL A 58 2.36 9.16 9.01
C VAL A 58 3.57 9.43 9.89
N TRP A 59 3.54 8.89 11.10
CA TRP A 59 4.66 8.97 12.06
C TRP A 59 5.69 7.86 11.87
N GLY A 60 5.29 6.72 11.29
CA GLY A 60 6.19 5.60 11.08
C GLY A 60 5.62 4.55 10.13
N PRO A 61 6.48 3.87 9.34
CA PRO A 61 6.07 2.79 8.47
C PRO A 61 5.96 1.44 9.22
N PRO A 62 5.12 0.51 8.72
CA PRO A 62 4.08 0.76 7.73
C PRO A 62 2.86 1.45 8.37
N THR A 63 2.29 2.41 7.66
CA THR A 63 0.93 2.93 7.91
C THR A 63 0.12 2.72 6.64
N ILE A 64 -1.10 2.19 6.77
CA ILE A 64 -1.94 1.79 5.65
C ILE A 64 -3.24 2.60 5.71
N TYR A 65 -3.59 3.22 4.59
CA TYR A 65 -4.88 3.87 4.39
C TYR A 65 -5.71 3.05 3.42
N ILE A 66 -6.98 2.87 3.74
CA ILE A 66 -7.92 2.10 2.93
C ILE A 66 -8.99 3.06 2.42
N VAL A 67 -9.08 3.16 1.10
CA VAL A 67 -9.99 4.05 0.41
C VAL A 67 -10.98 3.21 -0.38
N ASP A 68 -12.27 3.54 -0.27
CA ASP A 68 -13.32 2.83 -1.02
C ASP A 68 -13.48 3.36 -2.46
N ARG A 69 -14.38 2.72 -3.23
CA ARG A 69 -14.66 3.10 -4.63
C ARG A 69 -15.24 4.51 -4.81
N ALA A 70 -15.80 5.11 -3.75
CA ALA A 70 -16.27 6.49 -3.76
C ALA A 70 -15.17 7.49 -3.37
N GLY A 71 -13.93 7.04 -3.18
CA GLY A 71 -12.80 7.87 -2.78
C GLY A 71 -12.81 8.24 -1.30
N ARG A 72 -13.59 7.55 -0.45
CA ARG A 72 -13.69 7.85 0.98
C ARG A 72 -12.68 7.03 1.76
N LEU A 73 -12.04 7.67 2.74
CA LEU A 73 -11.19 6.97 3.70
C LEU A 73 -12.05 6.12 4.64
N VAL A 74 -11.96 4.80 4.52
CA VAL A 74 -12.75 3.84 5.33
C VAL A 74 -11.93 3.10 6.36
N GLY A 75 -10.61 3.26 6.35
CA GLY A 75 -9.74 2.67 7.38
C GLY A 75 -8.34 3.26 7.40
N ARG A 76 -7.75 3.26 8.59
CA ARG A 76 -6.33 3.55 8.82
C ARG A 76 -5.75 2.51 9.77
N VAL A 77 -4.59 1.97 9.41
CA VAL A 77 -3.89 0.97 10.22
C VAL A 77 -2.45 1.38 10.43
N VAL A 78 -2.00 1.36 11.68
CA VAL A 78 -0.59 1.55 12.04
C VAL A 78 0.04 0.20 12.36
N GLY A 79 1.21 -0.04 11.79
CA GLY A 79 1.97 -1.28 11.95
C GLY A 79 1.61 -2.36 10.93
N PRO A 80 2.37 -3.47 10.94
CA PRO A 80 2.22 -4.53 9.95
C PRO A 80 0.86 -5.23 10.06
N ARG A 81 0.37 -5.72 8.92
CA ARG A 81 -0.80 -6.60 8.83
C ARG A 81 -0.52 -7.76 7.91
N ASP A 82 -1.00 -8.93 8.30
CA ASP A 82 -0.99 -10.10 7.46
C ASP A 82 -2.21 -10.10 6.53
N TRP A 83 -1.98 -9.64 5.31
CA TRP A 83 -2.98 -9.58 4.24
C TRP A 83 -3.25 -10.94 3.58
N SER A 84 -2.54 -12.00 3.98
CA SER A 84 -2.78 -13.35 3.46
C SER A 84 -3.93 -14.07 4.17
N THR A 85 -4.37 -13.57 5.34
CA THR A 85 -5.41 -14.21 6.15
C THR A 85 -6.77 -14.23 5.44
N PRO A 86 -7.62 -15.25 5.70
CA PRO A 86 -8.98 -15.29 5.14
C PRO A 86 -9.82 -14.05 5.48
N ALA A 87 -9.69 -13.53 6.70
CA ALA A 87 -10.40 -12.32 7.14
C ALA A 87 -9.99 -11.09 6.32
N ALA A 88 -8.68 -10.90 6.07
CA ALA A 88 -8.19 -9.80 5.24
C ALA A 88 -8.69 -9.91 3.79
N LYS A 89 -8.69 -11.11 3.21
CA LYS A 89 -9.22 -11.33 1.86
C LYS A 89 -10.73 -11.07 1.78
N THR A 90 -11.48 -11.49 2.80
CA THR A 90 -12.93 -11.19 2.88
C THR A 90 -13.17 -9.69 2.98
N PHE A 91 -12.44 -8.98 3.82
CA PHE A 91 -12.52 -7.52 3.91
C PHE A 91 -12.27 -6.85 2.56
N VAL A 92 -11.23 -7.26 1.84
CA VAL A 92 -10.94 -6.72 0.49
C VAL A 92 -12.06 -7.01 -0.50
N ARG A 93 -12.65 -8.22 -0.48
CA ARG A 93 -13.80 -8.54 -1.33
C ARG A 93 -15.00 -7.64 -1.05
N GLU A 94 -15.29 -7.35 0.21
CA GLU A 94 -16.37 -6.44 0.58
C GLU A 94 -16.11 -5.00 0.11
N LEU A 95 -14.84 -4.55 0.15
CA LEU A 95 -14.46 -3.23 -0.36
C LEU A 95 -14.60 -3.09 -1.89
N LEU A 96 -14.53 -4.22 -2.60
CA LEU A 96 -14.59 -4.27 -4.07
C LEU A 96 -16.01 -4.48 -4.61
N ARG A 97 -17.01 -4.65 -3.75
CA ARG A 97 -18.42 -4.61 -4.15
C ARG A 97 -18.80 -3.18 -4.55
#